data_AF-A0A2P7RSI7-F1
#
_entry.id   AF-A0A2P7RSI7-F1
#
_cell.length_a   1.000
_cell.length_b   1.000
_cell.length_c   1.000
_cell.angle_alpha   90.00
_cell.angle_beta   90.00
_cell.angle_gamma   90.00
#
_symmetry.space_group_name_H-M   'P 1'
#
loop_
_entity.id
_entity.type
_entity.pdbx_description
1 polymer ?
#
loop_
_entity_poly.entity_id
_entity_poly.type
_entity_poly.pdbx_seq_one_letter_code
_entity_poly.pdbx_strand_id
1 'polypeptide(L)' 'MATTRPIATAPADGTKVRIVWTDADGQENESIGQYRSLERMRQTGGDWDEGDAGWWVFVDGSTQKKVSPHSWISGEDED' A
#
# COMPACT_ATOMS: atom_id res chain seq x y z
N MET A 1 -16.09 -1.96 -12.73
CA MET A 1 -14.91 -1.97 -13.63
C MET A 1 -13.69 -1.53 -12.84
N ALA A 2 -12.61 -2.30 -12.85
CA ALA A 2 -11.38 -1.93 -12.16
C ALA A 2 -10.75 -0.71 -12.85
N THR A 3 -10.52 0.37 -12.10
CA THR A 3 -9.90 1.60 -12.63
C THR A 3 -8.50 1.77 -12.06
N THR A 4 -7.49 1.77 -12.93
CA THR A 4 -6.13 2.12 -12.51
C THR A 4 -6.02 3.61 -12.28
N ARG A 5 -5.54 3.99 -11.10
CA ARG A 5 -5.39 5.36 -10.64
C ARG A 5 -3.97 5.57 -10.12
N PRO A 6 -3.45 6.81 -10.14
CA PRO A 6 -2.14 7.12 -9.57
C PRO A 6 -2.15 6.85 -8.07
N ILE A 7 -1.07 6.29 -7.52
CA ILE A 7 -1.00 5.91 -6.10
C ILE A 7 -1.29 7.07 -5.13
N ALA A 8 -0.99 8.31 -5.53
CA ALA A 8 -1.28 9.50 -4.73
C ALA A 8 -2.79 9.71 -4.45
N THR A 9 -3.66 9.05 -5.21
CA THR A 9 -5.12 9.11 -5.03
C THR A 9 -5.69 7.91 -4.27
N ALA A 10 -4.82 6.99 -3.83
CA ALA A 10 -5.23 5.81 -3.09
C ALA A 10 -5.61 6.17 -1.64
N PRO A 11 -6.54 5.43 -1.03
CA PRO A 11 -6.98 5.68 0.34
C PRO A 11 -5.83 5.43 1.33
N ALA A 12 -5.44 6.48 2.05
CA ALA A 12 -4.41 6.46 3.08
C ALA A 12 -4.96 6.06 4.48
N ASP A 13 -6.26 5.75 4.56
CA ASP A 13 -6.98 5.38 5.78
C ASP A 13 -6.60 3.98 6.30
N GLY A 14 -5.81 3.24 5.52
CA GLY A 14 -5.47 1.84 5.77
C GLY A 14 -6.46 0.86 5.16
N THR A 15 -7.18 1.26 4.12
CA THR A 15 -7.96 0.34 3.29
C THR A 15 -7.02 -0.54 2.49
N LYS A 16 -7.35 -1.83 2.37
CA LYS A 16 -6.63 -2.76 1.49
C LYS A 16 -7.04 -2.47 0.05
N VAL A 17 -6.08 -2.10 -0.78
CA VAL A 17 -6.32 -1.86 -2.20
C VAL A 17 -5.29 -2.60 -3.03
N ARG A 18 -5.66 -2.93 -4.26
CA ARG A 18 -4.73 -3.53 -5.22
C ARG A 18 -3.77 -2.46 -5.70
N ILE A 19 -2.47 -2.70 -5.59
CA ILE A 19 -1.42 -1.78 -6.00
C ILE A 19 -0.49 -2.42 -7.02
N VAL A 20 0.06 -1.58 -7.88
CA VAL A 20 1.06 -1.96 -8.88
C VAL A 20 2.36 -1.29 -8.50
N TRP A 21 3.39 -2.10 -8.31
CA TRP A 21 4.68 -1.69 -7.80
C TRP A 21 5.81 -2.37 -8.55
N THR A 22 6.95 -1.70 -8.62
CA THR A 22 8.16 -2.22 -9.28
C THR A 22 9.15 -2.62 -8.20
N ASP A 23 9.63 -3.86 -8.22
CA ASP A 23 10.72 -4.29 -7.31
C ASP A 23 12.07 -3.73 -7.80
N ALA A 24 13.15 -3.91 -7.03
CA ALA A 24 14.50 -3.45 -7.33
C ALA A 24 15.04 -4.02 -8.66
N ASP A 25 14.57 -5.20 -9.06
CA ASP A 25 14.87 -5.84 -10.34
C ASP A 25 14.15 -5.21 -11.54
N GLY A 26 13.31 -4.18 -11.33
CA GLY A 26 12.53 -3.55 -12.40
C GLY A 26 11.28 -4.34 -12.80
N GLN A 27 10.94 -5.40 -12.06
CA GLN A 27 9.77 -6.22 -12.35
C GLN A 27 8.49 -5.59 -11.79
N GLU A 28 7.50 -5.40 -12.66
CA GLU A 28 6.16 -4.98 -12.27
C GLU A 28 5.43 -6.13 -11.55
N ASN A 29 4.95 -5.84 -10.34
CA ASN A 29 4.22 -6.76 -9.49
C ASN A 29 2.90 -6.12 -9.08
N GLU A 30 1.85 -6.93 -9.05
CA GLU A 30 0.53 -6.54 -8.55
C GLU A 30 0.30 -7.24 -7.21
N SER A 31 -0.12 -6.49 -6.19
CA SER A 31 -0.36 -7.05 -4.85
C SER A 31 -1.43 -6.26 -4.11
N ILE A 32 -2.05 -6.89 -3.10
CA ILE A 32 -2.96 -6.18 -2.19
C ILE A 32 -2.12 -5.48 -1.13
N GLY A 33 -2.09 -4.16 -1.19
CA GLY A 33 -1.35 -3.28 -0.29
C GLY A 33 -2.26 -2.50 0.65
N GLN A 34 -1.70 -2.10 1.78
CA GLN A 34 -2.32 -1.22 2.76
C GLN A 34 -1.37 -0.04 3.01
N TYR A 35 -1.89 1.19 2.94
CA TYR A 35 -1.11 2.36 3.32
C TYR A 35 -1.06 2.49 4.84
N ARG A 36 0.14 2.68 5.37
CA ARG A 36 0.37 3.00 6.78
C ARG A 36 0.74 4.47 6.89
N SER A 37 -0.17 5.24 7.47
CA SER A 37 0.00 6.68 7.72
C SER A 37 0.72 6.92 9.05
N LEU A 38 1.78 7.74 9.02
CA LEU A 38 2.46 8.24 10.23
C LEU A 38 1.49 8.86 11.22
N GLU A 39 0.50 9.59 10.72
CA GLU A 39 -0.46 10.31 11.56
C GLU A 39 -1.27 9.37 12.46
N ARG A 40 -1.59 8.16 11.97
CA ARG A 40 -2.26 7.14 12.78
C ARG A 40 -1.30 6.49 13.77
N MET A 41 -0.05 6.26 13.35
CA MET A 41 1.01 5.68 14.17
C MET A 41 1.40 6.58 15.36
N ARG A 42 1.52 7.89 15.11
CA ARG A 42 1.78 8.92 16.14
C ARG A 42 0.68 8.98 17.19
N GLN A 43 -0.58 8.70 16.81
CA GLN A 43 -1.71 8.66 17.76
C GLN A 43 -1.66 7.44 18.69
N THR A 44 -1.14 6.30 18.24
CA THR A 44 -1.02 5.08 19.07
C THR A 44 0.15 5.11 20.05
N GLY A 45 1.05 6.08 19.95
CA GLY A 45 2.23 6.20 20.82
C GLY A 45 3.27 5.12 20.53
N GLY A 46 4.33 5.48 19.80
CA GLY A 46 5.45 4.62 19.46
C GLY A 46 6.56 5.39 18.75
N ASP A 47 7.76 4.82 18.72
CA ASP A 47 8.92 5.35 17.99
C ASP A 47 8.75 5.00 16.51
N TRP A 48 7.92 5.79 15.82
CA TRP A 48 7.63 5.61 14.40
C TRP A 48 8.37 6.68 13.60
N ASP A 49 9.28 6.25 12.74
CA ASP A 49 10.05 7.13 11.85
C ASP A 49 9.32 7.39 10.54
N GLU A 50 9.70 8.46 9.83
CA GLU A 50 9.18 8.77 8.48
C GLU A 50 9.37 7.60 7.50
N GLY A 51 10.37 6.74 7.78
CA GLY A 51 10.64 5.49 7.08
C GLY A 51 9.58 4.39 7.26
N ASP A 52 8.69 4.47 8.25
CA ASP A 52 7.60 3.51 8.44
C ASP A 52 6.33 3.84 7.63
N ALA A 53 6.18 5.12 7.25
CA ALA A 53 5.09 5.56 6.39
C ALA A 53 5.23 5.00 4.98
N GLY A 54 4.16 4.42 4.44
CA GLY A 54 4.13 3.98 3.06
C GLY A 54 3.21 2.81 2.80
N TRP A 55 3.39 2.20 1.63
CA TRP A 55 2.61 1.06 1.19
C TRP A 55 3.26 -0.23 1.66
N TRP A 56 2.46 -1.08 2.30
CA TRP A 56 2.87 -2.38 2.79
C TRP A 56 2.04 -3.45 2.12
N VAL A 57 2.70 -4.45 1.53
CA VAL A 57 2.06 -5.62 0.89
C VAL A 57 2.42 -6.87 1.65
N PHE A 58 1.51 -7.84 1.65
CA PHE A 58 1.83 -9.19 2.09
C PHE A 58 2.56 -9.91 0.96
N VAL A 59 3.83 -10.23 1.17
CA VAL A 59 4.63 -11.07 0.25
C VAL A 59 4.44 -12.56 0.54
N ASP A 60 3.93 -12.86 1.74
CA ASP A 60 3.56 -14.17 2.24
C ASP A 60 2.32 -14.00 3.15
N GLY A 61 1.61 -15.08 3.48
CA GLY A 61 0.44 -15.05 4.37
C GLY A 61 0.67 -14.39 5.75
N SER A 62 1.93 -14.21 6.17
CA SER A 62 2.31 -13.57 7.43
C SER A 62 3.27 -12.39 7.29
N THR A 63 3.99 -12.29 6.18
CA THR A 63 5.10 -11.35 6.04
C THR A 63 4.68 -10.14 5.22
N GLN A 64 4.86 -8.94 5.79
CA GLN A 64 4.64 -7.68 5.09
C GLN A 64 5.97 -7.06 4.66
N LYS A 65 6.03 -6.57 3.42
CA LYS A 65 7.15 -5.83 2.85
C LYS A 65 6.69 -4.42 2.51
N LYS A 66 7.48 -3.42 2.87
CA LYS A 66 7.29 -2.04 2.40
C LYS A 66 7.66 -1.97 0.93
N VAL A 67 6.77 -1.42 0.11
CA VAL A 67 6.95 -1.26 -1.34
C VAL A 67 6.64 0.18 -1.75
N SER A 68 7.15 0.56 -2.93
CA SER A 68 6.90 1.86 -3.55
C SER A 68 6.05 1.68 -4.81
N PRO A 69 4.73 1.51 -4.68
CA PRO A 69 3.83 1.46 -5.83
C PRO A 69 3.78 2.79 -6.57
N HIS A 70 3.59 2.71 -7.88
CA HIS A 70 3.34 3.88 -8.73
C HIS A 70 1.84 4.07 -9.01
N SER A 71 1.08 2.98 -9.02
CA SER A 71 -0.35 2.98 -9.34
C SER A 71 -1.13 2.07 -8.39
N TRP A 72 -2.44 2.31 -8.28
CA TRP A 72 -3.38 1.43 -7.61
C TRP A 72 -4.58 1.16 -8.49
N ILE A 73 -5.26 0.05 -8.23
CA ILE A 73 -6.44 -0.37 -8.95
C ILE A 73 -7.60 -0.24 -7.97
N SER A 74 -8.45 0.75 -8.24
CA SER A 74 -9.71 0.92 -7.50
C SER A 74 -10.73 -0.06 -8.08
N GLY A 75 -10.98 -1.15 -7.36
CA GLY A 75 -12.10 -2.04 -7.59
C GLY A 75 -13.01 -2.01 -6.37
N GLU A 76 -14.27 -1.67 -6.57
CA GLU A 76 -15.35 -2.14 -5.70
C GLU A 76 -15.32 -3.67 -5.80
N ASP A 77 -14.75 -4.35 -4.80
CA ASP A 77 -15.21 -5.69 -4.43
C ASP A 77 -16.62 -5.49 -3.86
N GLU A 78 -17.59 -5.23 -4.74
CA GLU A 78 -19.03 -5.32 -4.47
C GLU A 78 -19.65 -6.15 -5.60
N ASP A 79 -19.68 -7.47 -5.37
CA ASP A 79 -20.82 -8.31 -5.78
C ASP A 79 -21.24 -9.13 -4.55
#